data_AF-A0A1R0M6V1-F1
#
_entry.id   AF-A0A1R0M6V1-F1
#
_cell.length_a   1.000
_cell.length_b   1.000
_cell.length_c   1.000
_cell.angle_alpha   90.00
_cell.angle_beta   90.00
_cell.angle_gamma   90.00
#
_symmetry.space_group_name_H-M   'P 1'
#
loop_
_entity.id
_entity.type
_entity.pdbx_description
1 polymer ?
#
loop_
_entity_poly.entity_id
_entity_poly.type
_entity_poly.pdbx_seq_one_letter_code
_entity_poly.pdbx_strand_id
1 'polypeptide(L)' 'MRHFCGTGRGVRKPQQRLARGGSGAETARRLEDATYTLCVVTGTRQLDAALFMARRQLADSLARHQPLHPSG' A
#
# COMPACT_ATOMS: atom_id res chain seq x y z
N MET A 1 -38.49 20.75 13.40
CA MET A 1 -38.38 20.20 12.03
C MET A 1 -37.06 20.64 11.41
N ARG A 2 -36.06 19.77 11.35
CA ARG A 2 -34.79 20.00 10.65
C ARG A 2 -34.62 18.85 9.67
N HIS A 3 -34.83 19.14 8.40
CA HIS A 3 -34.66 18.18 7.31
C HIS A 3 -33.17 18.12 6.97
N PHE A 4 -32.49 17.10 7.46
CA PHE A 4 -31.07 16.87 7.18
C PHE A 4 -30.97 16.05 5.89
N CYS A 5 -31.00 16.73 4.73
CA CYS A 5 -30.65 16.10 3.47
C CYS A 5 -29.12 16.01 3.36
N GLY A 6 -28.53 15.10 4.13
CA GLY A 6 -27.14 14.71 4.00
C GLY A 6 -27.08 13.51 3.06
N THR A 7 -26.80 13.73 1.77
CA THR A 7 -26.44 12.65 0.85
C THR A 7 -25.06 12.16 1.22
N GLY A 8 -25.01 11.30 2.23
CA GLY A 8 -23.82 10.57 2.63
C GLY A 8 -23.33 9.72 1.46
N ARG A 9 -22.38 10.25 0.69
CA ARG A 9 -21.50 9.43 -0.14
C ARG A 9 -20.51 8.68 0.77
N GLY A 10 -21.07 7.80 1.59
CA GLY A 10 -20.35 6.79 2.34
C GLY A 10 -19.97 5.66 1.39
N VAL A 11 -18.97 5.89 0.53
CA VAL A 11 -18.32 4.78 -0.18
C VAL A 11 -17.18 4.25 0.70
N ARG A 12 -17.53 3.80 1.91
CA ARG A 12 -16.66 2.92 2.69
C ARG A 12 -16.87 1.51 2.15
N LYS A 13 -16.20 1.20 1.03
CA LYS A 13 -16.17 -0.16 0.50
C LYS A 13 -15.38 -1.03 1.49
N PRO A 14 -15.91 -2.21 1.85
CA PRO A 14 -15.28 -3.10 2.82
C PRO A 14 -13.90 -3.54 2.30
N GLN A 15 -12.98 -3.77 3.23
CA GLN A 15 -11.62 -4.23 2.95
C GLN A 15 -11.65 -5.49 2.10
N GLN A 16 -11.44 -5.30 0.81
CA GLN A 16 -11.59 -6.32 -0.22
C GLN A 16 -10.29 -7.11 -0.29
N ARG A 17 -10.30 -8.19 0.51
CA ARG A 17 -9.56 -9.46 0.37
C ARG A 17 -8.96 -9.55 -1.03
N LEU A 18 -7.63 -9.69 -1.11
CA LEU A 18 -6.85 -9.73 -2.36
C LEU A 18 -7.34 -10.88 -3.27
N ALA A 19 -8.44 -10.65 -3.99
CA ALA A 19 -8.87 -11.52 -5.06
C ALA A 19 -7.95 -11.26 -6.24
N ARG A 20 -7.21 -12.30 -6.63
CA ARG A 20 -6.35 -12.32 -7.80
C ARG A 20 -7.23 -12.19 -9.06
N GLY A 21 -7.54 -10.95 -9.45
CA GLY A 21 -8.23 -10.61 -10.71
C GLY A 21 -9.59 -9.94 -10.51
N GLY A 22 -9.59 -8.66 -10.12
CA GLY A 22 -10.75 -7.78 -10.36
C GLY A 22 -10.74 -7.27 -11.79
N SER A 23 -11.91 -6.84 -12.30
CA SER A 23 -12.04 -6.19 -13.62
C SER A 23 -10.90 -5.19 -13.86
N GLY A 24 -10.32 -5.16 -15.08
CA GLY A 24 -9.03 -4.49 -15.35
C GLY A 24 -8.93 -3.05 -14.84
N ALA A 25 -10.04 -2.31 -14.83
CA ALA A 25 -10.11 -0.95 -14.29
C ALA A 25 -9.91 -0.86 -12.76
N GLU A 26 -10.46 -1.82 -12.00
CA GLU A 26 -10.26 -1.85 -10.54
C GLU A 26 -8.85 -2.32 -10.18
N THR A 27 -8.30 -3.27 -10.94
CA THR A 27 -6.91 -3.72 -10.78
C THR A 27 -5.92 -2.61 -11.10
N ALA A 28 -6.13 -1.87 -12.20
CA ALA A 28 -5.30 -0.71 -12.54
C ALA A 28 -5.36 0.37 -11.45
N ARG A 29 -6.56 0.71 -10.96
CA ARG A 29 -6.72 1.71 -9.89
C ARG A 29 -6.02 1.31 -8.59
N ARG A 30 -6.07 0.02 -8.24
CA ARG A 30 -5.34 -0.51 -7.06
C ARG A 30 -3.83 -0.45 -7.26
N LEU A 31 -3.34 -0.76 -8.46
CA LEU A 31 -1.91 -0.67 -8.77
C LEU A 31 -1.41 0.78 -8.73
N GLU A 32 -2.20 1.72 -9.24
CA GLU A 32 -1.91 3.16 -9.19
C GLU A 32 -1.84 3.66 -7.73
N ASP A 33 -2.83 3.30 -6.91
CA ASP A 33 -2.88 3.66 -5.49
C ASP A 33 -1.69 3.09 -4.69
N ALA A 34 -1.35 1.82 -4.95
CA ALA A 34 -0.18 1.18 -4.35
C ALA A 34 1.14 1.83 -4.79
N THR A 35 1.26 2.19 -6.07
CA THR A 35 2.43 2.88 -6.63
C THR A 35 2.58 4.26 -6.01
N TYR A 36 1.49 5.04 -5.95
CA TYR A 36 1.49 6.35 -5.32
C TYR A 36 1.91 6.27 -3.86
N THR A 37 1.31 5.34 -3.09
CA THR A 37 1.63 5.13 -1.68
C THR A 37 3.10 4.78 -1.50
N LEU A 38 3.63 3.88 -2.34
CA LEU A 38 5.03 3.46 -2.27
C LEU A 38 5.98 4.63 -2.55
N CYS A 39 5.70 5.45 -3.57
CA CYS A 39 6.46 6.65 -3.89
C CYS A 39 6.49 7.63 -2.71
N VAL A 40 5.33 7.92 -2.10
CA VAL A 40 5.24 8.83 -0.94
C VAL A 40 6.00 8.27 0.27
N VAL A 41 5.78 7.01 0.62
CA VAL A 41 6.42 6.37 1.80
C VAL A 41 7.94 6.29 1.65
N THR A 42 8.44 6.10 0.43
CA THR A 42 9.88 6.08 0.16
C THR A 42 10.49 7.44 -0.14
N GLY A 43 9.68 8.49 -0.27
CA GLY A 43 10.13 9.84 -0.65
C GLY A 43 10.69 9.91 -2.07
N THR A 44 10.28 9.00 -2.96
CA THR A 44 10.76 8.93 -4.34
C THR A 44 9.66 9.27 -5.34
N ARG A 45 10.05 9.63 -6.57
CA ARG A 45 9.15 10.06 -7.63
C ARG A 45 9.02 9.05 -8.79
N GLN A 46 9.88 8.02 -8.78
CA GLN A 46 9.96 6.96 -9.79
C GLN A 46 9.68 5.61 -9.09
N LEU A 47 8.82 4.77 -9.69
CA LEU A 47 8.44 3.48 -9.12
C LEU A 47 9.65 2.55 -8.88
N ASP A 48 10.60 2.47 -9.81
CA ASP A 48 11.83 1.67 -9.64
C ASP A 48 12.65 2.11 -8.43
N ALA A 49 12.82 3.42 -8.25
CA ALA A 49 13.52 3.98 -7.11
C ALA A 49 12.77 3.68 -5.80
N ALA A 50 11.43 3.77 -5.83
CA ALA A 50 10.57 3.44 -4.70
C ALA A 50 10.72 1.97 -4.29
N LEU A 51 10.68 1.04 -5.24
CA LEU A 51 10.86 -0.38 -4.98
C LEU A 51 12.26 -0.70 -4.46
N PHE A 52 13.30 -0.10 -5.03
CA PHE A 52 14.67 -0.27 -4.56
C PHE A 52 14.83 0.19 -3.11
N MET A 53 14.32 1.39 -2.78
CA MET A 53 14.36 1.94 -1.42
C MET A 53 13.55 1.09 -0.44
N ALA A 54 12.34 0.67 -0.82
CA ALA A 54 11.50 -0.18 0.02
C ALA A 54 12.17 -1.53 0.32
N ARG A 55 12.75 -2.18 -0.69
CA ARG A 55 13.52 -3.42 -0.50
C ARG A 55 14.71 -3.23 0.43
N ARG A 56 15.44 -2.12 0.29
CA ARG A 56 16.57 -1.79 1.17
C ARG A 56 16.11 -1.57 2.61
N GLN A 57 15.05 -0.80 2.83
CA GLN A 57 14.48 -0.55 4.15
C GLN A 57 13.95 -1.83 4.81
N LEU A 58 13.34 -2.72 4.03
CA LEU A 58 12.90 -4.04 4.50
C LEU A 58 14.10 -4.92 4.88
N ALA A 59 15.14 -5.00 4.04
CA ALA A 59 16.34 -5.77 4.35
C ALA A 59 17.04 -5.25 5.61
N ASP A 60 17.15 -3.94 5.76
CA ASP A 60 17.71 -3.28 6.93
C ASP A 60 16.85 -3.51 8.20
N SER A 61 15.52 -3.46 8.07
CA SER A 61 14.61 -3.79 9.17
C SER A 61 14.66 -5.27 9.55
N LEU A 62 14.80 -6.17 8.57
CA LEU A 62 15.00 -7.60 8.81
C LEU A 62 16.36 -7.89 9.44
N ALA A 63 17.42 -7.19 9.03
CA ALA A 63 18.73 -7.32 9.66
C ALA A 63 18.71 -6.83 11.12
N ARG A 64 17.95 -5.78 11.41
CA ARG A 64 17.70 -5.32 12.79
C ARG A 64 16.82 -6.26 13.60
N HIS A 65 15.80 -6.84 12.96
CA HIS A 65 14.84 -7.74 13.63
C HIS A 65 15.31 -9.20 13.65
N GLN A 66 16.36 -9.56 12.92
CA GLN A 66 17.10 -10.79 13.14
C GLN A 66 18.03 -10.51 14.31
N PRO A 67 17.64 -10.83 15.57
CA PRO A 67 18.67 -11.08 16.55
C PRO A 67 19.52 -12.19 15.95
N LEU A 68 20.82 -11.93 15.87
CA LEU A 68 21.86 -12.91 15.59
C LEU A 68 21.38 -14.26 16.14
N HIS A 69 21.03 -15.21 15.27
CA HIS A 69 21.01 -16.59 15.67
C HIS A 69 22.46 -17.05 15.50
N PRO A 70 23.27 -17.15 16.57
CA PRO A 70 24.53 -17.85 16.47
C PRO A 70 24.18 -19.33 16.26
N SER A 71 24.18 -19.76 15.01
CA SER A 71 24.14 -21.17 14.68
C SER A 71 25.53 -21.56 14.18
N GLY A 72 26.34 -22.08 15.11
CA GLY A 72 27.60 -22.78 14.85
C GLY A 72 28.83 -21.93 15.05
#